data_AF-A0A103XJF9-F1
#
_entry.id   AF-A0A103XJF9-F1
#
_cell.length_a   1.000
_cell.length_b   1.000
_cell.length_c   1.000
_cell.angle_alpha   90.00
_cell.angle_beta   90.00
_cell.angle_gamma   90.00
#
_symmetry.space_group_name_H-M   'P 1'
#
loop_
_entity.id
_entity.type
_entity.pdbx_description
1 polymer ?
#
loop_
_entity_poly.entity_id
_entity_poly.type
_entity_poly.pdbx_seq_one_letter_code
_entity_poly.pdbx_strand_id
1 'polypeptide(L)'
;MNDTDVSKQIQQMVRFIRQEADEKANEISVSAEERIKYRSQHTKLICLCDQIFQEFNIEKLQLVEAEKKKIRQEYDRKQKQVEVRKKIEYSMQLNASRIKVLQAQDDLVSAMREAASKDLLNVSHHKFQQHHNYEGLLKSLIVQSIFTSITFFANNLCFFQSLLRLKEPSVLLRCRKEDKHMVESVLHDAKAEYAKKTKVHEPEIIVDTIYLPSAPSHNDPHALSCSGGVVLASRDGKIVFENTLDARLDVIFRGKLPEIRRLLYSQIAV
;
A
#
# COMPACT_ATOMS: atom_id res chain seq x y z
N MET A 1 -86.48 6.09 111.83
CA MET A 1 -85.13 6.35 111.27
C MET A 1 -85.07 7.81 110.89
N ASN A 2 -83.96 8.49 111.20
CA ASN A 2 -83.86 9.95 111.05
C ASN A 2 -83.49 10.30 109.60
N ASP A 3 -84.31 11.10 108.94
CA ASP A 3 -84.23 11.39 107.50
C ASP A 3 -82.88 12.04 107.10
N THR A 4 -82.27 12.75 108.05
CA THR A 4 -80.96 13.42 107.91
C THR A 4 -79.79 12.45 107.74
N ASP A 5 -79.84 11.26 108.35
CA ASP A 5 -78.75 10.27 108.25
C ASP A 5 -78.84 9.48 106.94
N VAL A 6 -80.05 9.22 106.45
CA VAL A 6 -80.31 8.64 105.13
C VAL A 6 -79.81 9.59 104.03
N SER A 7 -80.07 10.90 104.16
CA SER A 7 -79.57 11.92 103.23
C SER A 7 -78.04 12.00 103.20
N LYS A 8 -77.36 11.89 104.35
CA LYS A 8 -75.89 11.84 104.41
C LYS A 8 -75.34 10.58 103.75
N GLN A 9 -75.94 9.41 103.97
CA GLN A 9 -75.54 8.16 103.31
C GLN A 9 -75.73 8.24 101.78
N ILE A 10 -76.85 8.80 101.31
CA ILE A 10 -77.10 9.02 99.88
C ILE A 10 -76.05 9.98 99.30
N GLN A 11 -75.74 11.09 99.96
CA GLN A 11 -74.69 12.00 99.50
C GLN A 11 -73.31 11.35 99.45
N GLN A 12 -73.00 10.47 100.40
CA GLN A 12 -71.75 9.73 100.44
C GLN A 12 -71.68 8.70 99.31
N MET A 13 -72.77 7.99 99.01
CA MET A 13 -72.89 7.12 97.83
C MET A 13 -72.76 7.91 96.52
N VAL A 14 -73.40 9.09 96.41
CA VAL A 14 -73.28 9.94 95.21
C VAL A 14 -71.85 10.44 95.02
N ARG A 15 -71.13 10.79 96.08
CA ARG A 15 -69.71 11.14 96.00
C ARG A 15 -68.85 9.96 95.57
N PHE A 16 -69.11 8.76 96.09
CA PHE A 16 -68.40 7.55 95.69
C PHE A 16 -68.60 7.24 94.20
N ILE A 17 -69.86 7.26 93.73
CA ILE A 17 -70.18 7.04 92.30
C ILE A 17 -69.50 8.08 91.40
N ARG A 18 -69.47 9.36 91.82
CA ARG A 18 -68.75 10.40 91.08
C ARG A 18 -67.25 10.16 91.04
N GLN A 19 -66.65 9.82 92.18
CA GLN A 19 -65.22 9.54 92.26
C GLN A 19 -64.83 8.31 91.43
N GLU A 20 -65.62 7.24 91.48
CA GLU A 20 -65.42 6.04 90.67
C GLU A 20 -65.58 6.33 89.17
N ALA A 21 -66.57 7.16 88.80
CA ALA A 21 -66.75 7.60 87.42
C ALA A 21 -65.57 8.46 86.93
N ASP A 22 -65.07 9.37 87.77
CA ASP A 22 -63.92 10.23 87.46
C ASP A 22 -62.62 9.43 87.35
N GLU A 23 -62.38 8.48 88.27
CA GLU A 23 -61.24 7.57 88.20
C GLU A 23 -61.31 6.68 86.95
N LYS A 24 -62.48 6.16 86.58
CA LYS A 24 -62.66 5.37 85.36
C LYS A 24 -62.49 6.21 84.09
N ALA A 25 -62.98 7.44 84.08
CA ALA A 25 -62.78 8.37 82.97
C ALA A 25 -61.29 8.68 82.78
N ASN A 26 -60.54 8.88 83.86
CA ASN A 26 -59.09 9.10 83.83
C ASN A 26 -58.32 7.85 83.39
N GLU A 27 -58.72 6.65 83.83
CA GLU A 27 -58.07 5.40 83.38
C GLU A 27 -58.27 5.19 81.86
N ILE A 28 -59.47 5.46 81.36
CA ILE A 28 -59.79 5.38 79.93
C ILE A 28 -59.02 6.42 79.12
N SER A 29 -58.90 7.66 79.62
CA SER A 29 -58.18 8.72 78.92
C SER A 29 -56.69 8.41 78.81
N VAL A 30 -56.04 7.98 79.90
CA VAL A 30 -54.63 7.58 79.91
C VAL A 30 -54.39 6.39 78.97
N SER A 31 -55.24 5.36 79.01
CA SER A 31 -55.11 4.21 78.10
C SER A 31 -55.29 4.58 76.62
N ALA A 32 -56.22 5.50 76.32
CA ALA A 32 -56.42 6.00 74.97
C ALA A 32 -55.21 6.79 74.47
N GLU A 33 -54.62 7.65 75.31
CA GLU A 33 -53.40 8.40 74.99
C GLU A 33 -52.21 7.48 74.70
N GLU A 34 -52.01 6.44 75.52
CA GLU A 34 -50.96 5.44 75.28
C GLU A 34 -51.16 4.72 73.93
N ARG A 35 -52.38 4.27 73.62
CA ARG A 35 -52.68 3.64 72.32
C ARG A 35 -52.43 4.58 71.14
N ILE A 36 -52.79 5.85 71.27
CA ILE A 36 -52.50 6.88 70.24
C ILE A 36 -51.00 7.05 70.07
N LYS A 37 -50.24 7.07 71.18
CA LYS A 37 -48.77 7.16 71.16
C LYS A 37 -48.14 5.95 70.46
N TYR A 38 -48.55 4.73 70.78
CA TYR A 38 -48.09 3.51 70.10
C TYR A 38 -48.43 3.52 68.60
N ARG A 39 -49.66 3.91 68.24
CA ARG A 39 -50.07 4.01 66.83
C ARG A 39 -49.25 5.05 66.07
N SER A 40 -48.99 6.21 66.69
CA SER A 40 -48.13 7.26 66.12
C SER A 40 -46.70 6.76 65.88
N GLN A 41 -46.12 6.02 66.84
CA GLN A 41 -44.81 5.39 66.68
C GLN A 41 -44.79 4.36 65.56
N HIS A 42 -45.82 3.51 65.46
CA HIS A 42 -45.92 2.50 64.41
C HIS A 42 -46.03 3.13 63.01
N THR A 43 -46.83 4.19 62.85
CA THR A 43 -46.93 4.93 61.58
C THR A 43 -45.59 5.59 61.21
N LYS A 44 -44.86 6.15 62.19
CA LYS A 44 -43.50 6.68 61.95
C LYS A 44 -42.53 5.60 61.49
N LEU A 45 -42.60 4.41 62.08
CA LEU A 45 -41.74 3.29 61.71
C LEU A 45 -42.03 2.77 60.29
N ILE A 46 -43.31 2.65 59.92
CA ILE A 46 -43.70 2.28 58.54
C ILE A 46 -43.14 3.31 57.55
N CYS A 47 -43.36 4.60 57.80
CA CYS A 47 -42.90 5.67 56.92
C CYS A 47 -41.37 5.66 56.77
N LEU A 48 -40.63 5.38 57.85
CA LEU A 48 -39.17 5.25 57.82
C LEU A 48 -38.72 4.05 56.97
N CYS A 49 -39.37 2.88 57.12
CA CYS A 49 -39.09 1.70 56.29
C CYS A 49 -39.35 1.97 54.81
N ASP A 50 -40.46 2.62 54.47
CA ASP A 50 -40.79 2.97 53.09
C ASP A 50 -39.75 3.92 52.49
N GLN A 51 -39.28 4.90 53.28
CA GLN A 51 -38.24 5.83 52.86
C GLN A 51 -36.89 5.12 52.63
N ILE A 52 -36.46 4.22 53.52
CA ILE A 52 -35.25 3.42 53.36
C ILE A 52 -35.34 2.53 52.11
N PHE A 53 -36.49 1.89 51.88
CA PHE A 53 -36.70 1.06 50.70
C PHE A 53 -36.65 1.87 49.41
N GLN A 54 -37.20 3.08 49.43
CA GLN A 54 -37.12 4.01 48.31
C GLN A 54 -35.69 4.43 48.03
N GLU A 55 -34.91 4.80 49.06
CA GLU A 55 -33.50 5.17 48.94
C GLU A 55 -32.66 4.01 48.38
N PHE A 56 -32.83 2.79 48.90
CA PHE A 56 -32.15 1.60 48.40
C PHE A 56 -32.41 1.35 46.90
N ASN A 57 -33.68 1.48 46.47
CA ASN A 57 -34.02 1.28 45.07
C ASN A 57 -33.43 2.36 44.15
N ILE A 58 -33.38 3.61 44.61
CA ILE A 58 -32.77 4.71 43.88
C ILE A 58 -31.27 4.47 43.71
N GLU A 59 -30.55 4.13 44.79
CA GLU A 59 -29.11 3.85 44.74
C GLU A 59 -28.80 2.65 43.84
N LYS A 60 -29.56 1.56 43.99
CA LYS A 60 -29.43 0.38 43.13
C LYS A 60 -29.61 0.74 41.65
N LEU A 61 -30.63 1.54 41.32
CA LEU A 61 -30.88 1.97 39.95
C LEU A 61 -29.73 2.84 39.43
N GLN A 62 -29.25 3.79 40.23
CA GLN A 62 -28.13 4.67 39.87
C GLN A 62 -26.85 3.87 39.57
N LEU A 63 -26.51 2.88 40.40
CA LEU A 63 -25.35 2.01 40.18
C LEU A 63 -25.48 1.23 38.86
N VAL A 64 -26.66 0.65 38.61
CA VAL A 64 -26.92 -0.11 37.37
C VAL A 64 -26.87 0.81 36.14
N GLU A 65 -27.43 2.01 36.20
CA GLU A 65 -27.41 2.96 35.09
C GLU A 65 -26.01 3.49 34.80
N ALA A 66 -25.22 3.75 35.85
CA ALA A 66 -23.82 4.17 35.72
C ALA A 66 -22.98 3.12 34.99
N GLU A 67 -23.08 1.84 35.39
CA GLU A 67 -22.35 0.76 34.72
C GLU A 67 -22.87 0.50 33.30
N LYS A 68 -24.19 0.50 33.08
CA LYS A 68 -24.77 0.41 31.71
C LYS A 68 -24.25 1.52 30.80
N LYS A 69 -24.07 2.74 31.32
CA LYS A 69 -23.52 3.87 30.55
C LYS A 69 -22.06 3.65 30.18
N LYS A 70 -21.23 3.15 31.11
CA LYS A 70 -19.82 2.79 30.82
C LYS A 70 -19.74 1.71 29.74
N ILE A 71 -20.53 0.64 29.89
CA ILE A 71 -20.58 -0.46 28.91
C ILE A 71 -20.96 0.06 27.52
N ARG A 72 -22.03 0.87 27.41
CA ARG A 72 -22.44 1.46 26.13
C ARG A 72 -21.31 2.25 25.46
N GLN A 73 -20.61 3.10 26.21
CA GLN A 73 -19.50 3.88 25.69
C GLN A 73 -18.33 3.01 25.20
N GLU A 74 -18.01 1.91 25.90
CA GLU A 74 -16.99 0.97 25.44
C GLU A 74 -17.40 0.22 24.16
N TYR A 75 -18.66 -0.22 24.07
CA TYR A 75 -19.17 -0.88 22.87
C TYR A 75 -19.18 0.06 21.67
N ASP A 76 -19.57 1.32 21.83
CA ASP A 76 -19.53 2.33 20.75
C ASP A 76 -18.09 2.53 20.23
N ARG A 77 -17.10 2.57 21.13
CA ARG A 77 -15.68 2.66 20.74
C ARG A 77 -15.23 1.42 19.97
N LYS A 78 -15.56 0.22 20.47
CA LYS A 78 -15.23 -1.05 19.80
C LYS A 78 -15.90 -1.17 18.44
N GLN A 79 -17.16 -0.77 18.32
CA GLN A 79 -17.90 -0.77 17.07
C GLN A 79 -17.24 0.12 16.02
N LYS A 80 -16.89 1.37 16.38
CA LYS A 80 -16.17 2.29 15.49
C LYS A 80 -14.81 1.73 15.07
N GLN A 81 -14.07 1.10 15.99
CA GLN A 81 -12.78 0.48 15.68
C GLN A 81 -12.92 -0.68 14.69
N VAL A 82 -13.94 -1.53 14.86
CA VAL A 82 -14.23 -2.65 13.95
C VAL A 82 -14.63 -2.11 12.57
N GLU A 83 -15.45 -1.07 12.49
CA GLU A 83 -15.85 -0.47 11.22
C GLU A 83 -14.64 0.09 10.45
N VAL A 84 -13.74 0.80 11.13
CA VAL A 84 -12.50 1.30 10.52
C VAL A 84 -11.61 0.14 10.05
N ARG A 85 -11.44 -0.90 10.86
CA ARG A 85 -10.67 -2.10 10.47
C ARG A 85 -11.24 -2.77 9.23
N LYS A 86 -12.57 -2.92 9.16
CA LYS A 86 -13.26 -3.50 8.00
C LYS A 86 -13.02 -2.68 6.73
N LYS A 87 -13.03 -1.35 6.82
CA LYS A 87 -12.72 -0.46 5.68
C LYS A 87 -11.27 -0.59 5.23
N ILE A 88 -10.32 -0.70 6.16
CA ILE A 88 -8.90 -0.92 5.86
C ILE A 88 -8.72 -2.27 5.16
N GLU A 89 -9.28 -3.34 5.72
CA GLU A 89 -9.17 -4.70 5.17
C GLU A 89 -9.76 -4.79 3.76
N TYR A 90 -10.95 -4.22 3.56
CA TYR A 90 -11.56 -4.14 2.24
C TYR A 90 -10.68 -3.39 1.23
N SER A 91 -10.14 -2.22 1.63
CA SER A 91 -9.21 -1.45 0.80
C SER A 91 -7.93 -2.21 0.48
N MET A 92 -7.35 -2.90 1.47
CA MET A 92 -6.16 -3.75 1.30
C MET A 92 -6.43 -4.90 0.32
N GLN A 93 -7.59 -5.55 0.43
CA GLN A 93 -7.98 -6.64 -0.47
C GLN A 93 -8.17 -6.15 -1.91
N LEU A 94 -8.78 -4.97 -2.11
CA LEU A 94 -8.90 -4.35 -3.42
C LEU A 94 -7.54 -3.99 -4.00
N ASN A 95 -6.67 -3.38 -3.20
CA ASN A 95 -5.32 -3.03 -3.64
C ASN A 95 -4.49 -4.28 -3.98
N ALA A 96 -4.58 -5.34 -3.18
CA ALA A 96 -3.92 -6.62 -3.46
C ALA A 96 -4.43 -7.23 -4.77
N SER A 97 -5.74 -7.19 -5.01
CA SER A 97 -6.34 -7.68 -6.26
C SER A 97 -5.89 -6.85 -7.46
N ARG A 98 -5.84 -5.52 -7.32
CA ARG A 98 -5.33 -4.60 -8.35
C ARG A 98 -3.87 -4.86 -8.68
N ILE A 99 -3.01 -5.01 -7.67
CA ILE A 99 -1.58 -5.29 -7.85
C ILE A 99 -1.38 -6.61 -8.59
N LYS A 100 -2.15 -7.66 -8.26
CA LYS A 100 -2.09 -8.96 -8.98
C LYS A 100 -2.41 -8.82 -10.47
N VAL A 101 -3.41 -8.02 -10.83
CA VAL A 101 -3.74 -7.76 -12.24
C VAL A 101 -2.60 -7.00 -12.92
N LEU A 102 -2.04 -5.97 -12.26
CA LEU A 102 -0.91 -5.21 -12.81
C LEU A 102 0.34 -6.08 -12.98
N GLN A 103 0.61 -6.99 -12.04
CA GLN A 103 1.71 -7.96 -12.14
C GLN A 103 1.50 -8.89 -13.33
N ALA A 104 0.32 -9.50 -13.46
CA ALA A 104 0.03 -10.37 -14.61
C ALA A 104 0.14 -9.64 -15.96
N GLN A 105 -0.24 -8.36 -16.00
CA GLN A 105 -0.06 -7.51 -17.19
C GLN A 105 1.42 -7.22 -17.49
N ASP A 106 2.25 -7.02 -16.46
CA ASP A 106 3.68 -6.80 -16.63
C ASP A 106 4.40 -8.09 -17.04
N ASP A 107 4.02 -9.22 -16.45
CA ASP A 107 4.54 -10.56 -16.78
C ASP A 107 4.29 -10.91 -18.26
N LEU A 108 3.09 -10.61 -18.79
CA LEU A 108 2.78 -10.80 -20.21
C LEU A 108 3.71 -9.98 -21.11
N VAL A 109 3.90 -8.71 -20.76
CA VAL A 109 4.75 -7.78 -21.51
C VAL A 109 6.23 -8.19 -21.42
N SER A 110 6.68 -8.71 -20.27
CA SER A 110 8.02 -9.29 -20.11
C SER A 110 8.20 -10.55 -20.94
N ALA A 111 7.23 -11.47 -20.92
CA ALA A 111 7.27 -12.69 -21.73
C ALA A 111 7.35 -12.39 -23.23
N MET A 112 6.64 -11.35 -23.70
CA MET A 112 6.75 -10.88 -25.09
C MET A 112 8.15 -10.37 -25.43
N ARG A 113 8.79 -9.62 -24.52
CA ARG A 113 10.17 -9.16 -24.70
C ARG A 113 11.14 -10.33 -24.77
N GLU A 114 10.98 -11.32 -23.89
CA GLU A 114 11.80 -12.52 -23.87
C GLU A 114 11.64 -13.35 -25.16
N ALA A 115 10.42 -13.49 -25.67
CA ALA A 115 10.17 -14.14 -26.95
C ALA A 115 10.86 -13.40 -28.11
N ALA A 116 10.74 -12.07 -28.17
CA ALA A 116 11.43 -11.25 -29.17
C ALA A 116 12.96 -11.36 -29.05
N SER A 117 13.50 -11.44 -27.83
CA SER A 117 14.94 -11.65 -27.61
C SER A 117 15.39 -13.03 -28.12
N LYS A 118 14.59 -14.09 -27.90
CA LYS A 118 14.86 -15.42 -28.48
C LYS A 118 14.82 -15.40 -30.02
N ASP A 119 13.89 -14.67 -30.61
CA ASP A 119 13.82 -14.51 -32.07
C ASP A 119 15.04 -13.76 -32.62
N LEU A 120 15.58 -12.78 -31.89
CA LEU A 120 16.82 -12.09 -32.27
C LEU A 120 18.04 -13.02 -32.26
N LEU A 121 18.08 -14.04 -31.39
CA LEU A 121 19.13 -15.06 -31.41
C LEU A 121 19.10 -15.84 -32.71
N ASN A 122 17.92 -16.17 -33.23
CA ASN A 122 17.79 -16.88 -34.50
C ASN A 122 18.39 -16.07 -35.66
N VAL A 123 18.23 -14.74 -35.65
CA VAL A 123 18.84 -13.84 -36.65
C VAL A 123 20.38 -13.92 -36.64
N SER A 124 20.99 -14.07 -35.47
CA SER A 124 22.45 -14.26 -35.34
C SER A 124 22.90 -15.68 -35.70
N HIS A 125 22.07 -16.70 -35.41
CA HIS A 125 22.44 -18.11 -35.55
C HIS A 125 22.10 -18.77 -36.89
N HIS A 126 21.37 -18.13 -37.81
CA HIS A 126 21.09 -18.68 -39.15
C HIS A 126 22.36 -18.74 -40.04
N LYS A 127 23.27 -19.63 -39.64
CA LYS A 127 24.60 -19.93 -40.17
C LYS A 127 24.59 -20.72 -41.51
N PHE A 128 23.51 -20.77 -42.29
CA PHE A 128 23.51 -21.62 -43.50
C PHE A 128 22.71 -21.18 -44.74
N GLN A 129 21.80 -20.21 -44.67
CA GLN A 129 21.03 -19.79 -45.87
C GLN A 129 21.06 -18.29 -46.17
N GLN A 130 21.44 -17.42 -45.21
CA GLN A 130 21.43 -15.96 -45.40
C GLN A 130 22.63 -15.25 -44.74
N HIS A 131 23.84 -15.78 -44.90
CA HIS A 131 25.07 -15.12 -44.40
C HIS A 131 25.18 -13.65 -44.84
N HIS A 132 24.71 -13.33 -46.05
CA HIS A 132 24.74 -11.97 -46.60
C HIS A 132 23.84 -10.97 -45.85
N ASN A 133 22.80 -11.43 -45.15
CA ASN A 133 21.87 -10.53 -44.46
C ASN A 133 22.39 -10.08 -43.10
N TYR A 134 23.06 -10.97 -42.34
CA TYR A 134 23.67 -10.58 -41.07
C TYR A 134 24.95 -9.75 -41.25
N GLU A 135 25.77 -10.10 -42.24
CA GLU A 135 26.96 -9.31 -42.60
C GLU A 135 26.57 -7.89 -43.06
N GLY A 136 25.53 -7.76 -43.89
CA GLY A 136 24.96 -6.46 -44.26
C GLY A 136 24.35 -5.68 -43.08
N LEU A 137 23.72 -6.38 -42.14
CA LEU A 137 23.22 -5.78 -40.90
C LEU A 137 24.37 -5.27 -40.03
N LEU A 138 25.43 -6.06 -39.82
CA LEU A 138 26.63 -5.65 -39.09
C LEU A 138 27.30 -4.45 -39.76
N LYS A 139 27.42 -4.44 -41.09
CA LYS A 139 27.90 -3.27 -41.86
C LYS A 139 27.08 -2.04 -41.54
N SER A 140 25.75 -2.16 -41.62
CA SER A 140 24.82 -1.07 -41.36
C SER A 140 24.88 -0.61 -39.90
N LEU A 141 25.02 -1.52 -38.95
CA LEU A 141 25.17 -1.22 -37.52
C LEU A 141 26.50 -0.53 -37.24
N ILE A 142 27.61 -0.97 -37.83
CA ILE A 142 28.92 -0.32 -37.69
C ILE A 142 28.88 1.09 -38.29
N VAL A 143 28.37 1.25 -39.52
CA VAL A 143 28.22 2.56 -40.17
C VAL A 143 27.31 3.47 -39.36
N GLN A 144 26.17 2.97 -38.86
CA GLN A 144 25.29 3.73 -37.98
C GLN A 144 26.01 4.10 -36.68
N SER A 145 26.71 3.17 -36.04
CA SER A 145 27.44 3.45 -34.80
C SER A 145 28.50 4.52 -34.98
N ILE A 146 29.27 4.48 -36.07
CA ILE A 146 30.29 5.47 -36.40
C ILE A 146 29.63 6.82 -36.72
N PHE A 147 28.54 6.80 -37.50
CA PHE A 147 27.83 8.03 -37.86
C PHE A 147 27.14 8.67 -36.65
N THR A 148 26.46 7.90 -35.82
CA THR A 148 25.78 8.39 -34.62
C THR A 148 26.78 8.80 -33.56
N SER A 149 27.86 8.05 -33.32
CA SER A 149 28.90 8.52 -32.39
C SER A 149 29.43 9.88 -32.87
N ILE A 150 29.90 9.98 -34.12
CA ILE A 150 30.51 11.20 -34.66
C ILE A 150 29.52 12.37 -34.84
N THR A 151 28.25 12.11 -35.13
CA THR A 151 27.22 13.16 -35.27
C THR A 151 26.63 13.58 -33.92
N PHE A 152 26.46 12.65 -32.96
CA PHE A 152 26.09 12.97 -31.57
C PHE A 152 27.18 13.80 -30.89
N PHE A 153 28.45 13.55 -31.22
CA PHE A 153 29.59 14.40 -30.87
C PHE A 153 29.49 15.83 -31.44
N ALA A 154 28.77 16.03 -32.56
CA ALA A 154 28.64 17.34 -33.20
C ALA A 154 27.36 18.11 -32.81
N ASN A 155 26.26 17.43 -32.45
CA ASN A 155 24.92 18.04 -32.42
C ASN A 155 24.10 17.86 -31.13
N ASN A 156 24.70 17.49 -29.98
CA ASN A 156 24.03 17.80 -28.71
C ASN A 156 24.26 19.27 -28.32
N LEU A 157 23.17 19.99 -28.46
CA LEU A 157 22.93 21.42 -28.25
C LEU A 157 23.42 21.93 -26.88
N CYS A 158 24.19 23.02 -26.94
CA CYS A 158 24.29 24.10 -25.92
C CYS A 158 24.96 23.78 -24.57
N PHE A 159 26.29 23.71 -24.54
CA PHE A 159 27.11 24.34 -23.47
C PHE A 159 28.62 24.46 -23.81
N PHE A 160 29.11 23.79 -24.86
CA PHE A 160 30.55 23.71 -25.16
C PHE A 160 30.93 24.12 -26.59
N GLN A 161 30.35 25.21 -27.10
CA GLN A 161 30.67 25.71 -28.45
C GLN A 161 32.08 26.39 -28.55
N SER A 162 32.90 26.39 -27.50
CA SER A 162 34.24 26.99 -27.52
C SER A 162 35.40 25.96 -27.46
N LEU A 163 35.15 24.74 -27.02
CA LEU A 163 36.19 23.73 -26.82
C LEU A 163 35.60 22.33 -27.03
N LEU A 164 35.64 21.79 -28.25
CA LEU A 164 36.10 20.42 -28.48
C LEU A 164 36.02 20.08 -29.97
N ARG A 165 37.14 20.32 -30.62
CA ARG A 165 37.54 19.83 -31.94
C ARG A 165 37.94 18.36 -31.86
N LEU A 166 37.21 17.53 -31.10
CA LEU A 166 37.47 16.09 -30.97
C LEU A 166 36.61 15.33 -31.99
N LYS A 167 36.95 15.53 -33.27
CA LYS A 167 36.79 14.46 -34.26
C LYS A 167 37.76 13.37 -33.82
N GLU A 168 37.34 12.43 -32.98
CA GLU A 168 38.22 11.33 -32.58
C GLU A 168 38.62 10.56 -33.84
N PRO A 169 39.91 10.59 -34.24
CA PRO A 169 40.35 9.94 -35.45
C PRO A 169 40.41 8.41 -35.26
N SER A 170 40.33 7.94 -34.01
CA SER A 170 40.51 6.54 -33.63
C SER A 170 39.41 6.04 -32.68
N VAL A 171 38.75 4.94 -33.00
CA VAL A 171 37.68 4.32 -32.19
C VAL A 171 38.02 2.85 -31.91
N LEU A 172 37.73 2.37 -30.70
CA LEU A 172 37.84 0.97 -30.31
C LEU A 172 36.52 0.24 -30.60
N LEU A 173 36.58 -0.89 -31.28
CA LEU A 173 35.42 -1.74 -31.58
C LEU A 173 35.49 -3.04 -30.79
N ARG A 174 34.47 -3.29 -29.97
CA ARG A 174 34.26 -4.54 -29.24
C ARG A 174 33.16 -5.34 -29.92
N CYS A 175 33.45 -6.60 -30.20
CA CYS A 175 32.52 -7.56 -30.81
C CYS A 175 32.61 -8.90 -30.08
N ARG A 176 31.76 -9.86 -30.45
CA ARG A 176 31.92 -11.24 -29.96
C ARG A 176 33.12 -11.91 -30.59
N LYS A 177 33.65 -12.92 -29.88
CA LYS A 177 34.71 -13.79 -30.41
C LYS A 177 34.30 -14.48 -31.72
N GLU A 178 33.05 -14.90 -31.83
CA GLU A 178 32.50 -15.58 -33.01
C GLU A 178 32.36 -14.66 -34.23
N ASP A 179 32.06 -13.37 -34.00
CA ASP A 179 31.78 -12.39 -35.06
C ASP A 179 33.04 -11.67 -35.56
N LYS A 180 34.19 -11.87 -34.90
CA LYS A 180 35.45 -11.16 -35.18
C LYS A 180 35.83 -11.22 -36.67
N HIS A 181 35.78 -12.40 -37.27
CA HIS A 181 36.15 -12.58 -38.68
C HIS A 181 35.21 -11.85 -39.65
N MET A 182 33.91 -11.78 -39.35
CA MET A 182 32.92 -11.04 -40.16
C MET A 182 33.04 -9.53 -39.97
N VAL A 183 33.40 -9.09 -38.76
CA VAL A 183 33.65 -7.67 -38.50
C VAL A 183 34.91 -7.22 -39.26
N GLU A 184 35.97 -8.02 -39.26
CA GLU A 184 37.21 -7.72 -39.99
C GLU A 184 37.00 -7.59 -41.51
N SER A 185 36.15 -8.44 -42.13
CA SER A 185 35.83 -8.33 -43.56
C SER A 185 35.05 -7.05 -43.87
N VAL A 186 34.08 -6.69 -43.02
CA VAL A 186 33.16 -5.56 -43.24
C VAL A 186 33.78 -4.20 -42.88
N LEU A 187 34.82 -4.17 -42.05
CA LEU A 187 35.42 -2.94 -41.54
C LEU A 187 35.94 -2.02 -42.66
N HIS A 188 36.61 -2.57 -43.67
CA HIS A 188 37.15 -1.78 -44.79
C HIS A 188 36.03 -1.08 -45.57
N ASP A 189 34.98 -1.85 -45.90
CA ASP A 189 33.79 -1.37 -46.58
C ASP A 189 33.03 -0.30 -45.79
N ALA A 190 32.90 -0.50 -44.47
CA ALA A 190 32.22 0.44 -43.58
C ALA A 190 32.97 1.77 -43.46
N LYS A 191 34.31 1.74 -43.40
CA LYS A 191 35.16 2.95 -43.42
C LYS A 191 34.97 3.75 -44.70
N ALA A 192 35.01 3.06 -45.85
CA ALA A 192 34.81 3.69 -47.15
C ALA A 192 33.41 4.31 -47.29
N GLU A 193 32.36 3.62 -46.82
CA GLU A 193 30.99 4.16 -46.83
C GLU A 193 30.82 5.37 -45.92
N TYR A 194 31.43 5.34 -44.73
CA TYR A 194 31.42 6.46 -43.78
C TYR A 194 32.14 7.69 -44.35
N ALA A 195 33.32 7.51 -44.96
CA ALA A 195 34.09 8.59 -45.58
C ALA A 195 33.31 9.25 -46.72
N LYS A 196 32.62 8.45 -47.55
CA LYS A 196 31.74 8.96 -48.63
C LYS A 196 30.59 9.81 -48.08
N LYS A 197 29.92 9.36 -47.02
CA LYS A 197 28.75 10.07 -46.45
C LYS A 197 29.12 11.34 -45.71
N THR A 198 30.25 11.37 -45.02
CA THR A 198 30.64 12.50 -44.17
C THR A 198 31.63 13.46 -44.82
N LYS A 199 32.22 13.11 -45.97
CA LYS A 199 33.28 13.88 -46.64
C LYS A 199 34.48 14.15 -45.72
N VAL A 200 34.76 13.25 -44.78
CA VAL A 200 35.90 13.30 -43.83
C VAL A 200 36.85 12.13 -44.13
N HIS A 201 38.11 12.25 -43.69
CA HIS A 201 39.09 11.17 -43.75
C HIS A 201 38.61 9.92 -43.00
N GLU A 202 39.08 8.76 -43.44
CA GLU A 202 38.70 7.47 -42.87
C GLU A 202 39.11 7.39 -41.40
N PRO A 203 38.20 7.01 -40.49
CA PRO A 203 38.53 6.81 -39.09
C PRO A 203 39.35 5.53 -38.91
N GLU A 204 40.34 5.59 -38.02
CA GLU A 204 41.09 4.45 -37.52
C GLU A 204 40.18 3.64 -36.58
N ILE A 205 39.78 2.44 -36.99
CA ILE A 205 38.97 1.55 -36.15
C ILE A 205 39.85 0.37 -35.75
N ILE A 206 40.07 0.23 -34.44
CA ILE A 206 40.90 -0.81 -33.84
C ILE A 206 39.98 -1.81 -33.16
N VAL A 207 40.06 -3.09 -33.53
CA VAL A 207 39.30 -4.14 -32.85
C VAL A 207 39.97 -4.43 -31.50
N ASP A 208 39.23 -4.26 -30.42
CA ASP A 208 39.72 -4.45 -29.05
C ASP A 208 39.92 -5.96 -28.74
N THR A 209 40.80 -6.26 -27.78
CA THR A 209 41.03 -7.64 -27.31
C THR A 209 39.97 -8.07 -26.28
N ILE A 210 39.18 -7.11 -25.77
CA ILE A 210 38.04 -7.34 -24.87
C ILE A 210 36.80 -7.65 -25.72
N TYR A 211 36.33 -8.89 -25.64
CA TYR A 211 35.17 -9.37 -26.39
C TYR A 211 33.86 -9.23 -25.60
N LEU A 212 32.75 -9.09 -26.33
CA LEU A 212 31.41 -9.14 -25.76
C LEU A 212 31.07 -10.54 -25.22
N PRO A 213 30.15 -10.64 -24.26
CA PRO A 213 29.67 -11.92 -23.76
C PRO A 213 29.09 -12.79 -24.88
N SER A 214 29.20 -14.11 -24.71
CA SER A 214 28.77 -15.09 -25.71
C SER A 214 27.25 -15.16 -25.81
N ALA A 215 26.75 -15.91 -26.80
CA ALA A 215 25.31 -16.13 -26.94
C ALA A 215 24.72 -16.76 -25.65
N PRO A 216 23.44 -16.48 -25.32
CA PRO A 216 22.78 -17.07 -24.16
C PRO A 216 22.79 -18.60 -24.30
N SER A 217 23.47 -19.28 -23.38
CA SER A 217 23.52 -20.74 -23.30
C SER A 217 22.50 -21.22 -22.27
N HIS A 218 21.83 -22.35 -22.55
CA HIS A 218 20.86 -22.98 -21.65
C HIS A 218 21.45 -23.38 -20.28
N ASN A 219 22.77 -23.42 -20.15
CA ASN A 219 23.45 -23.87 -18.93
C ASN A 219 23.50 -22.81 -17.82
N ASP A 220 23.48 -21.50 -18.16
CA ASP A 220 23.55 -20.41 -17.18
C ASP A 220 22.60 -19.25 -17.54
N PRO A 221 21.35 -19.25 -17.04
CA PRO A 221 20.36 -18.20 -17.34
C PRO A 221 20.76 -16.80 -16.85
N HIS A 222 21.69 -16.72 -15.90
CA HIS A 222 22.19 -15.48 -15.31
C HIS A 222 23.56 -15.04 -15.82
N ALA A 223 24.18 -15.80 -16.73
CA ALA A 223 25.42 -15.35 -17.36
C ALA A 223 25.12 -14.14 -18.25
N LEU A 224 26.04 -13.15 -18.25
CA LEU A 224 25.96 -12.07 -19.22
C LEU A 224 25.96 -12.69 -20.60
N SER A 225 24.90 -12.43 -21.34
CA SER A 225 24.70 -12.96 -22.67
C SER A 225 24.30 -11.84 -23.59
N CYS A 226 24.65 -11.99 -24.86
CA CYS A 226 24.30 -11.02 -25.87
C CYS A 226 23.80 -11.80 -27.09
N SER A 227 22.92 -11.20 -27.90
CA SER A 227 22.36 -11.82 -29.13
C SER A 227 23.12 -11.45 -30.40
N GLY A 228 23.66 -10.22 -30.47
CA GLY A 228 24.65 -9.85 -31.50
C GLY A 228 25.01 -8.36 -31.45
N GLY A 229 25.83 -7.93 -32.41
CA GLY A 229 26.11 -6.52 -32.65
C GLY A 229 27.48 -6.05 -32.16
N VAL A 230 27.64 -4.73 -32.05
CA VAL A 230 28.93 -4.09 -31.82
C VAL A 230 28.82 -3.01 -30.76
N VAL A 231 29.88 -2.86 -29.97
CA VAL A 231 30.04 -1.76 -29.02
C VAL A 231 31.25 -0.95 -29.45
N LEU A 232 31.07 0.36 -29.61
CA LEU A 232 32.15 1.28 -29.88
C LEU A 232 32.55 1.99 -28.60
N ALA A 233 33.85 2.13 -28.36
CA ALA A 233 34.38 2.93 -27.27
C ALA A 233 35.39 3.93 -27.80
N SER A 234 35.46 5.11 -27.18
CA SER A 234 36.58 6.03 -27.37
C SER A 234 37.88 5.35 -26.92
N ARG A 235 39.02 5.80 -27.46
CA ARG A 235 40.36 5.31 -27.07
C ARG A 235 40.62 5.44 -25.57
N ASP A 236 40.04 6.46 -24.95
CA ASP A 236 40.13 6.70 -23.51
C ASP A 236 39.16 5.84 -22.69
N GLY A 237 38.28 5.06 -23.33
CA GLY A 237 37.28 4.21 -22.70
C GLY A 237 36.15 4.95 -21.96
N LYS A 238 36.20 6.29 -21.90
CA LYS A 238 35.22 7.13 -21.18
C LYS A 238 33.84 7.15 -21.82
N ILE A 239 33.80 7.04 -23.14
CA ILE A 239 32.57 7.12 -23.92
C ILE A 239 32.36 5.78 -24.59
N VAL A 240 31.22 5.16 -24.29
CA VAL A 240 30.85 3.84 -24.80
C VAL A 240 29.50 3.96 -25.47
N PHE A 241 29.45 3.58 -26.74
CA PHE A 241 28.26 3.50 -27.54
C PHE A 241 27.88 2.04 -27.75
N GLU A 242 26.82 1.61 -27.07
CA GLU A 242 26.31 0.26 -27.15
C GLU A 242 25.28 0.14 -28.29
N ASN A 243 25.64 -0.59 -29.35
CA ASN A 243 24.75 -0.90 -30.48
C ASN A 243 24.60 -2.42 -30.64
N THR A 244 24.44 -3.10 -29.50
CA THR A 244 24.07 -4.51 -29.46
C THR A 244 22.59 -4.66 -29.85
N LEU A 245 22.22 -5.83 -30.39
CA LEU A 245 20.83 -6.11 -30.75
C LEU A 245 19.91 -6.05 -29.52
N ASP A 246 20.43 -6.48 -28.36
CA ASP A 246 19.69 -6.47 -27.09
C ASP A 246 19.44 -5.05 -26.59
N ALA A 247 20.46 -4.18 -26.59
CA ALA A 247 20.30 -2.78 -26.19
C ALA A 247 19.34 -2.04 -27.12
N ARG A 248 19.37 -2.32 -28.44
CA ARG A 248 18.41 -1.75 -29.40
C ARG A 248 16.99 -2.23 -29.12
N LEU A 249 16.80 -3.52 -28.85
CA LEU A 249 15.50 -4.07 -28.46
C LEU A 249 14.98 -3.35 -27.22
N ASP A 250 15.83 -3.12 -26.23
CA ASP A 250 15.44 -2.44 -24.98
C ASP A 250 15.02 -0.99 -25.19
N VAL A 251 15.77 -0.24 -26.01
CA VAL A 251 15.42 1.15 -26.36
C VAL A 251 14.08 1.19 -27.11
N ILE A 252 13.90 0.33 -28.11
CA ILE A 252 12.65 0.25 -28.89
C ILE A 252 11.50 -0.17 -27.99
N PHE A 253 11.71 -1.17 -27.14
CA PHE A 253 10.69 -1.70 -26.24
C PHE A 253 10.22 -0.62 -25.27
N ARG A 254 11.13 0.15 -24.66
CA ARG A 254 10.78 1.29 -23.79
C ARG A 254 10.01 2.38 -24.55
N GLY A 255 10.44 2.72 -25.76
CA GLY A 255 9.78 3.73 -26.58
C GLY A 255 8.39 3.30 -27.08
N LYS A 256 8.22 2.02 -27.40
CA LYS A 256 6.98 1.43 -27.92
C LYS A 256 6.07 0.85 -26.84
N LEU A 257 6.51 0.80 -25.58
CA LEU A 257 5.74 0.31 -24.46
C LEU A 257 4.34 0.94 -24.36
N PRO A 258 4.16 2.27 -24.57
CA PRO A 258 2.83 2.88 -24.55
C PRO A 258 1.91 2.37 -25.67
N GLU A 259 2.45 2.18 -26.88
CA GLU A 259 1.70 1.65 -28.02
C GLU A 259 1.33 0.17 -27.81
N ILE A 260 2.27 -0.64 -27.30
CA ILE A 260 2.06 -2.06 -26.98
C ILE A 260 0.98 -2.20 -25.91
N ARG A 261 1.07 -1.45 -24.80
CA ARG A 261 0.05 -1.46 -23.74
C ARG A 261 -1.31 -1.02 -24.27
N ARG A 262 -1.34 -0.01 -25.15
CA ARG A 262 -2.59 0.41 -25.79
C ARG A 262 -3.19 -0.71 -26.62
N LEU A 263 -2.42 -1.43 -27.43
CA LEU A 263 -2.94 -2.53 -28.28
C LEU A 263 -3.39 -3.76 -27.47
N LEU A 264 -2.64 -4.13 -26.43
CA LEU A 264 -2.94 -5.31 -25.61
C LEU A 264 -4.13 -5.08 -24.66
N TYR A 265 -4.26 -3.85 -24.14
CA TYR A 265 -5.23 -3.51 -23.10
C TYR A 265 -6.28 -2.49 -23.56
N SER A 266 -6.44 -2.25 -24.87
CA SER A 266 -7.51 -1.40 -25.43
C SER A 266 -8.88 -2.04 -25.25
N GLN A 267 -9.33 -2.09 -24.00
CA GLN A 267 -10.69 -2.34 -23.56
C GLN A 267 -10.85 -2.02 -22.07
N ILE A 268 -10.31 -0.89 -21.62
CA ILE A 268 -10.72 -0.30 -20.34
C ILE A 268 -11.12 1.16 -20.57
N ALA A 269 -12.14 1.33 -21.40
CA ALA A 269 -13.04 2.47 -21.31
C ALA A 269 -14.38 1.90 -20.85
N VAL A 270 -14.50 1.70 -19.54
CA VAL A 270 -15.78 1.62 -18.83
C VAL A 270 -16.01 2.98 -18.19
#